data_AF-A0A920UHI9-F1
#
_entry.id   AF-A0A920UHI9-F1
#
_cell.length_a   1.000
_cell.length_b   1.000
_cell.length_c   1.000
_cell.angle_alpha   90.00
_cell.angle_beta   90.00
_cell.angle_gamma   90.00
#
_symmetry.space_group_name_H-M   'P 1'
#
loop_
_entity.id
_entity.type
_entity.pdbx_description
1 polymer ?
#
loop_
_entity_poly.entity_id
_entity_poly.type
_entity_poly.pdbx_seq_one_letter_code
_entity_poly.pdbx_strand_id
1 'polypeptide(L)'
;MTGDYQIILPLMLATVVSTIVSRNVSRDSIYTLKLKRRGVVLSQDTQAIDLMQGVTAEMAMNRETEAVQLDMQLVELMSTFSSTHYHALPVIKQNSELAGLVTIKELDLSGPRVT
;
A
#
# COMPACT_ATOMS: atom_id res chain seq x y z
N MET A 1 -33.52 -28.22 -10.64
CA MET A 1 -33.38 -27.47 -9.38
C MET A 1 -34.77 -27.07 -8.95
N THR A 2 -35.40 -27.89 -8.12
CA THR A 2 -36.80 -27.78 -7.72
C THR A 2 -37.00 -26.47 -6.96
N GLY A 3 -37.77 -25.57 -7.56
CA GLY A 3 -38.02 -24.19 -7.10
C GLY A 3 -38.93 -24.10 -5.88
N ASP A 4 -38.56 -24.80 -4.81
CA ASP A 4 -39.32 -24.82 -3.56
C ASP A 4 -38.72 -23.83 -2.57
N TYR A 5 -39.26 -22.61 -2.60
CA TYR A 5 -38.78 -21.48 -1.80
C TYR A 5 -38.89 -21.71 -0.30
N GLN A 6 -39.74 -22.64 0.14
CA GLN A 6 -39.90 -22.98 1.56
C GLN A 6 -38.64 -23.60 2.17
N ILE A 7 -37.79 -24.25 1.36
CA ILE A 7 -36.59 -24.97 1.84
C ILE A 7 -35.37 -24.03 1.92
N ILE A 8 -35.42 -22.85 1.30
CA ILE A 8 -34.29 -21.91 1.25
C ILE A 8 -33.96 -21.35 2.64
N LEU A 9 -34.97 -21.01 3.44
CA LEU A 9 -34.77 -20.47 4.81
C LEU A 9 -34.06 -21.47 5.75
N PRO A 10 -34.54 -22.71 5.90
CA PRO A 10 -33.84 -23.72 6.70
C PRO A 10 -32.43 -24.03 6.18
N LEU A 11 -32.24 -24.02 4.86
CA LEU A 11 -30.93 -24.29 4.24
C LEU A 11 -29.94 -23.17 4.55
N MET A 12 -30.35 -21.90 4.43
CA MET A 12 -29.51 -20.76 4.82
C MET A 12 -29.10 -20.85 6.29
N LEU A 13 -30.05 -21.16 7.19
CA LEU A 13 -29.75 -21.32 8.62
C LEU A 13 -28.73 -22.44 8.85
N ALA A 14 -28.93 -23.60 8.24
CA ALA A 14 -27.99 -24.73 8.35
C ALA A 14 -26.58 -24.34 7.88
N THR A 15 -26.46 -23.62 6.75
CA THR A 15 -25.16 -23.15 6.24
C THR A 15 -24.48 -22.15 7.18
N VAL A 16 -25.23 -21.24 7.81
CA VAL A 16 -24.69 -20.27 8.78
C VAL A 16 -24.20 -20.98 10.03
N VAL A 17 -24.99 -21.88 10.61
CA VAL A 17 -24.59 -22.67 11.78
C VAL A 17 -23.34 -23.51 11.47
N SER A 18 -23.32 -24.20 10.33
CA SER A 18 -22.15 -24.95 9.87
C SER A 18 -20.92 -24.06 9.71
N THR A 19 -21.08 -22.85 9.15
CA THR A 19 -19.99 -21.87 9.00
C THR A 19 -19.46 -21.41 10.36
N ILE A 20 -20.33 -21.13 11.33
CA ILE A 20 -19.93 -20.72 12.67
C ILE A 20 -19.15 -21.84 13.38
N VAL A 21 -19.67 -23.07 13.33
CA VAL A 21 -19.01 -24.24 13.93
C VAL A 21 -17.66 -24.50 13.23
N SER A 22 -17.62 -24.44 11.91
CA SER A 22 -16.38 -24.62 11.13
C SER A 22 -15.33 -23.57 11.49
N ARG A 23 -15.70 -22.30 11.61
CA ARG A 23 -14.78 -21.22 12.02
C ARG A 23 -14.26 -21.39 13.46
N ASN A 24 -15.05 -21.98 14.35
CA ASN A 24 -14.60 -22.29 15.72
C ASN A 24 -13.62 -23.46 15.77
N VAL A 25 -13.83 -24.50 14.95
CA VAL A 25 -12.95 -25.69 14.91
C VAL A 25 -11.68 -25.44 14.08
N SER A 26 -11.77 -24.62 13.03
CA SER A 26 -10.63 -24.25 12.18
C SER A 26 -10.72 -22.77 11.82
N ARG A 27 -9.80 -21.96 12.37
CA ARG A 27 -9.67 -20.53 12.04
C ARG A 27 -9.34 -20.31 10.56
N ASP A 28 -8.64 -21.27 9.97
CA ASP A 28 -8.24 -21.22 8.57
C ASP A 28 -9.31 -21.88 7.67
N SER A 29 -9.80 -21.14 6.67
CA SER A 29 -10.57 -21.75 5.58
C SER A 29 -9.69 -22.72 4.77
N ILE A 30 -10.31 -23.59 3.97
CA ILE A 30 -9.57 -24.50 3.04
C ILE A 30 -8.58 -23.71 2.17
N TYR A 31 -8.93 -22.49 1.77
CA TYR A 31 -8.09 -21.62 0.94
C TYR A 31 -6.92 -21.02 1.72
N THR A 32 -7.18 -20.50 2.93
CA THR A 32 -6.15 -19.90 3.79
C THR A 32 -5.14 -20.94 4.24
N LEU A 33 -5.61 -22.15 4.58
CA LEU A 33 -4.75 -23.25 4.98
C LEU A 33 -3.79 -23.67 3.86
N LYS A 34 -4.25 -23.65 2.60
CA LYS A 34 -3.41 -23.94 1.43
C LYS A 34 -2.30 -22.91 1.24
N LEU A 35 -2.61 -21.63 1.48
CA LEU A 35 -1.65 -20.53 1.40
C LEU A 35 -0.62 -20.60 2.54
N LYS A 36 -1.08 -20.87 3.77
CA LYS A 36 -0.23 -21.06 4.94
C LYS A 36 0.75 -22.22 4.79
N ARG A 37 0.31 -23.35 4.21
CA ARG A 37 1.21 -24.47 3.87
C ARG A 37 2.29 -24.11 2.83
N ARG A 38 2.07 -23.07 2.04
CA ARG A 38 3.06 -22.52 1.08
C ARG A 38 3.91 -21.40 1.69
N GLY A 39 3.81 -21.17 3.00
CA GLY A 39 4.52 -20.10 3.70
C GLY A 39 3.91 -18.71 3.53
N VAL A 40 2.74 -18.58 2.89
CA VAL A 40 2.06 -17.30 2.72
C VAL A 40 1.13 -17.08 3.92
N VAL A 41 1.60 -16.27 4.86
CA VAL A 41 0.80 -15.85 6.03
C VAL A 41 -0.12 -14.72 5.60
N LEU A 42 -1.40 -15.02 5.38
CA LEU A 42 -2.43 -13.99 5.23
C LEU A 42 -2.80 -13.54 6.63
N SER A 43 -2.35 -12.34 7.01
CA SER A 43 -2.71 -11.67 8.27
C SER A 43 -4.16 -11.19 8.26
N GLN A 44 -5.10 -12.08 7.93
CA GLN A 44 -6.55 -11.87 8.07
C GLN A 44 -7.05 -12.17 9.48
N ASP A 45 -6.19 -12.70 10.36
CA ASP A 45 -6.49 -12.72 11.78
C ASP A 45 -6.61 -11.25 12.24
N THR A 46 -7.81 -10.92 12.70
CA THR A 46 -8.39 -9.66 13.20
C THR A 46 -7.52 -8.80 14.12
N GLN A 47 -6.26 -9.19 14.38
CA GLN A 47 -5.28 -8.49 15.22
C GLN A 47 -4.23 -7.72 14.41
N ALA A 48 -3.96 -8.08 13.15
CA ALA A 48 -3.03 -7.31 12.32
C ALA A 48 -3.61 -5.94 11.89
N ILE A 49 -4.93 -5.80 11.92
CA ILE A 49 -5.63 -4.54 11.66
C ILE A 49 -5.31 -3.51 12.76
N ASP A 50 -4.97 -3.94 13.98
CA ASP A 50 -4.76 -3.04 15.12
C ASP A 50 -3.31 -2.56 15.25
N LEU A 51 -2.33 -3.39 14.89
CA LEU A 51 -0.90 -3.00 14.95
C LEU A 51 -0.59 -1.79 14.06
N MET A 52 -1.20 -1.72 12.88
CA MET A 52 -1.03 -0.58 11.97
C MET A 52 -1.83 0.66 12.40
N GLN A 53 -2.86 0.54 13.25
CA GLN A 53 -3.55 1.71 13.82
C GLN A 53 -2.64 2.50 14.77
N GLY A 54 -1.67 1.84 15.40
CA GLY A 54 -0.69 2.48 16.27
C GLY A 54 0.50 3.12 15.54
N VAL A 55 0.68 2.87 14.24
CA VAL A 55 1.82 3.42 13.47
C VAL A 55 1.43 4.75 12.85
N THR A 56 2.02 5.84 13.34
CA THR A 56 1.81 7.16 12.74
C THR A 56 2.71 7.37 11.52
N ALA A 57 2.32 8.28 10.62
CA ALA A 57 3.17 8.70 9.51
C ALA A 57 4.52 9.23 10.01
N GLU A 58 4.54 9.89 11.17
CA GLU A 58 5.75 10.38 11.81
C GLU A 58 6.76 9.27 12.14
N MET A 59 6.27 8.09 12.53
CA MET A 59 7.10 6.92 12.85
C MET A 59 7.57 6.18 11.61
N ALA A 60 6.77 6.20 10.53
CA ALA A 60 7.04 5.47 9.30
C ALA A 60 7.80 6.28 8.24
N MET A 61 7.78 7.61 8.33
CA MET A 61 8.40 8.48 7.32
C MET A 61 9.92 8.51 7.43
N ASN A 62 10.60 8.50 6.29
CA ASN A 62 12.00 8.90 6.25
C ASN A 62 12.09 10.43 6.37
N ARG A 63 12.81 10.93 7.38
CA ARG A 63 13.02 12.37 7.59
C ARG A 63 14.24 12.91 6.84
N GLU A 64 15.16 12.04 6.45
CA GLU A 64 16.37 12.38 5.71
C GLU A 64 16.08 12.30 4.21
N THR A 65 15.16 13.16 3.74
CA THR A 65 14.87 13.30 2.32
C THR A 65 15.49 14.60 1.82
N GLU A 66 16.31 14.52 0.77
CA GLU A 66 16.78 15.72 0.08
C GLU A 66 15.60 16.42 -0.62
N ALA A 67 15.29 17.63 -0.18
CA ALA A 67 14.32 18.50 -0.82
C ALA A 67 15.05 19.51 -1.70
N VAL A 68 14.50 19.78 -2.88
CA VAL A 68 15.07 20.71 -3.86
C VAL A 68 14.38 22.06 -3.74
N GLN A 69 15.12 23.16 -3.81
CA GLN A 69 14.49 24.48 -3.81
C GLN A 69 13.88 24.82 -5.17
N LEU A 70 12.77 25.57 -5.16
CA LEU A 70 12.07 25.99 -6.38
C LEU A 70 12.94 26.84 -7.32
N ASP A 71 13.91 27.57 -6.77
CA ASP A 71 14.86 28.42 -7.50
C ASP A 71 16.18 27.72 -7.84
N MET A 72 16.32 26.42 -7.52
CA MET A 72 17.51 25.64 -7.87
C MET A 72 17.68 25.51 -9.38
N GLN A 73 18.92 25.64 -9.85
CA GLN A 73 19.24 25.49 -11.27
C GLN A 73 19.06 24.03 -11.73
N LEU A 74 18.60 23.84 -12.97
CA LEU A 74 18.34 22.52 -13.54
C LEU A 74 19.58 21.60 -13.53
N VAL A 75 20.78 22.17 -13.71
CA VAL A 75 22.05 21.43 -13.68
C VAL A 75 22.33 20.85 -12.30
N GLU A 76 22.08 21.63 -11.25
CA GLU A 76 22.25 21.20 -9.86
C GLU A 76 21.20 20.14 -9.51
N LEU A 77 19.96 20.34 -9.95
CA LEU A 77 18.87 19.37 -9.79
C LEU A 77 19.18 18.01 -10.45
N MET A 78 19.75 17.99 -11.65
CA MET A 78 20.22 16.74 -12.30
C MET A 78 21.32 16.04 -11.50
N SER A 79 22.24 16.81 -10.90
CA SER A 79 23.30 16.25 -10.06
C SER A 79 22.73 15.64 -8.77
N THR A 80 21.74 16.27 -8.15
CA THR A 80 21.02 15.76 -6.97
C THR A 80 20.25 14.48 -7.28
N PHE A 81 19.62 14.37 -8.44
CA PHE A 81 18.98 13.12 -8.88
C PHE A 81 19.99 12.01 -9.19
N SER A 82 21.22 12.35 -9.57
CA SER A 82 22.27 11.38 -9.84
C SER A 82 22.92 10.87 -8.54
N SER A 83 22.98 11.72 -7.49
CA SER A 83 23.49 11.35 -6.17
C SER A 83 22.45 10.64 -5.30
N THR A 84 21.17 10.97 -5.47
CA THR A 84 20.08 10.31 -4.73
C THR A 84 19.54 9.12 -5.50
N HIS A 85 19.30 8.00 -4.82
CA HIS A 85 18.60 6.84 -5.40
C HIS A 85 17.08 7.05 -5.51
N TYR A 86 16.58 8.29 -5.35
CA TYR A 86 15.16 8.60 -5.36
C TYR A 86 14.67 8.95 -6.77
N HIS A 87 13.54 8.36 -7.17
CA HIS A 87 12.91 8.64 -8.47
C HIS A 87 12.07 9.93 -8.51
N ALA A 88 11.80 10.50 -7.33
CA ALA A 88 11.09 11.74 -7.17
C ALA A 88 11.65 12.50 -5.96
N LEU A 89 11.79 13.82 -6.09
CA LEU A 89 12.24 14.70 -5.02
C LEU A 89 11.18 15.77 -4.76
N PRO A 90 10.89 16.10 -3.48
CA PRO A 90 9.99 17.19 -3.15
C PRO A 90 10.65 18.54 -3.46
N VAL A 91 9.89 19.43 -4.08
CA VAL A 91 10.29 20.82 -4.35
C VAL A 91 9.71 21.71 -3.26
N ILE A 92 10.56 22.48 -2.60
CA ILE A 92 10.20 23.37 -1.49
C ILE A 92 10.44 24.84 -1.85
N LYS A 93 9.63 25.74 -1.28
CA LYS A 93 9.89 27.20 -1.31
C LYS A 93 10.84 27.61 -0.18
N GLN A 94 11.24 28.88 -0.18
CA GLN A 94 12.10 29.50 0.84
C GLN A 94 11.60 29.34 2.29
N ASN A 95 10.29 29.16 2.50
CA ASN A 95 9.69 28.94 3.83
C ASN A 95 9.51 27.46 4.20
N SER A 96 10.22 26.54 3.55
CA SER A 96 10.05 25.08 3.70
C SER A 96 8.63 24.58 3.42
N GLU A 97 7.88 25.34 2.63
CA GLU A 97 6.55 24.96 2.16
C GLU A 97 6.68 24.10 0.91
N LEU A 98 5.98 22.97 0.86
CA LEU A 98 5.95 22.09 -0.30
C LEU A 98 5.32 22.83 -1.50
N ALA A 99 6.10 23.03 -2.56
CA ALA A 99 5.63 23.57 -3.83
C ALA A 99 5.13 22.47 -4.77
N GLY A 100 5.75 21.28 -4.72
CA GLY A 100 5.39 20.16 -5.58
C GLY A 100 6.37 19.00 -5.49
N LEU A 101 6.31 18.11 -6.47
CA LEU A 101 7.22 16.98 -6.66
C LEU A 101 7.77 17.05 -8.08
N VAL A 102 9.06 16.76 -8.22
CA VAL A 102 9.70 16.59 -9.53
C VAL A 102 10.15 15.16 -9.67
N THR A 103 9.91 14.56 -10.83
CA THR A 103 10.30 13.18 -11.13
C THR A 103 11.39 13.12 -12.19
N ILE A 104 12.21 12.06 -12.17
CA ILE A 104 13.23 11.82 -13.21
C ILE A 104 12.60 11.79 -14.62
N LYS A 105 11.37 11.26 -14.72
CA LYS A 105 10.64 11.19 -16.00
C LYS A 105 10.31 12.58 -16.55
N GLU A 106 9.91 13.53 -15.70
CA GLU A 106 9.65 14.91 -16.14
C GLU A 106 10.92 15.65 -16.54
N LEU A 107 12.05 15.31 -15.91
CA LEU A 107 13.36 15.82 -16.32
C LEU A 107 13.74 15.34 -17.72
N ASP A 108 13.52 14.06 -18.02
CA ASP A 108 13.86 13.48 -19.32
C ASP A 108 12.98 14.06 -20.45
N LEU A 109 11.73 14.44 -20.15
CA LEU A 109 10.83 15.13 -21.09
C LEU A 109 11.13 16.62 -21.28
N SER A 110 11.84 17.27 -20.34
CA SER A 110 12.15 18.71 -20.38
C SER A 110 13.62 19.03 -20.70
N GLY A 111 14.48 18.01 -20.77
CA GLY A 111 15.85 18.14 -21.27
C GLY A 111 15.87 18.51 -22.77
N PRO A 112 16.91 19.23 -23.24
CA PRO A 112 17.06 19.51 -24.67
C PRO A 112 17.12 18.18 -25.42
N ARG A 113 16.16 17.96 -26.33
CA ARG A 113 16.18 16.84 -27.28
C ARG A 113 17.50 16.89 -28.03
N VAL A 114 18.45 16.04 -27.66
CA VAL A 114 19.61 15.74 -28.48
C VAL A 114 19.10 14.84 -29.61
N THR A 115 19.22 15.37 -30.82
CA THR A 115 18.93 14.74 -32.13
C THR A 115 19.47 13.34 -32.28
#